data_AF-A0A3D4WS17-F1
#
_entry.id   AF-A0A3D4WS17-F1
#
_cell.length_a   1.000
_cell.length_b   1.000
_cell.length_c   1.000
_cell.angle_alpha   90.00
_cell.angle_beta   90.00
_cell.angle_gamma   90.00
#
_symmetry.space_group_name_H-M   'P 1'
#
loop_
_entity.id
_entity.type
_entity.pdbx_description
1 polymer ?
#
loop_
_entity_poly.entity_id
_entity_poly.type
_entity_poly.pdbx_seq_one_letter_code
_entity_poly.pdbx_strand_id
1 'polypeptide(L)'
;MSDTRRRRAASAEPDKPTKPKGVGRAVDPSKRVFELSGPIRQKGVVTIPQQFRQLLHLEEGDQVIFSVRDGSIVITPAAVVPRDQAWFWTPEWQAKEAEAEAEILAGGGTVYETGEDFLAALKNA
;
A
#
# COMPACT_ATOMS: atom_id res chain seq x y z
N MET A 1 57.89 39.27 -34.32
CA MET A 1 58.84 39.46 -33.20
C MET A 1 58.19 38.84 -31.97
N SER A 2 58.44 37.55 -31.74
CA SER A 2 59.47 37.04 -30.81
C SER A 2 58.92 37.03 -29.39
N ASP A 3 59.11 36.05 -28.52
CA ASP A 3 59.63 34.68 -28.53
C ASP A 3 59.57 34.29 -27.03
N THR A 4 59.36 33.01 -26.73
CA THR A 4 59.74 32.29 -25.48
C THR A 4 59.16 32.79 -24.13
N ARG A 5 58.80 31.97 -23.13
CA ARG A 5 59.23 30.64 -22.74
C ARG A 5 58.26 30.12 -21.66
N ARG A 6 57.69 28.94 -21.92
CA ARG A 6 57.73 27.75 -21.05
C ARG A 6 57.57 27.98 -19.53
N ARG A 7 56.47 27.47 -18.96
CA ARG A 7 56.55 26.63 -17.75
C ARG A 7 55.60 25.44 -17.85
N ARG A 8 56.20 24.25 -17.71
CA ARG A 8 55.55 22.96 -17.40
C ARG A 8 55.00 23.01 -15.97
N ALA A 9 53.83 22.45 -15.78
CA ALA A 9 53.44 21.68 -14.59
C ALA A 9 52.46 20.62 -15.10
N ALA A 10 52.91 19.37 -15.24
CA ALA A 10 52.81 18.32 -14.24
C ALA A 10 51.56 17.46 -14.51
N SER A 11 51.82 16.21 -14.90
CA SER A 11 50.85 15.16 -15.14
C SER A 11 49.90 14.97 -13.96
N ALA A 12 48.61 14.85 -14.28
CA ALA A 12 47.66 14.03 -13.53
C ALA A 12 46.51 13.65 -14.48
N GLU A 13 46.38 12.37 -14.78
CA GLU A 13 45.16 11.73 -15.28
C GLU A 13 44.94 10.52 -14.36
N PRO A 14 43.71 10.00 -14.09
CA PRO A 14 42.36 10.43 -14.48
C PRO A 14 41.45 10.70 -13.26
N ASP A 15 40.27 11.28 -13.46
CA ASP A 15 39.11 10.87 -12.68
C ASP A 15 38.01 10.41 -13.64
N LYS A 16 37.76 9.10 -13.66
CA LYS A 16 36.69 8.51 -14.47
C LYS A 16 35.35 8.88 -13.82
N PRO A 17 34.34 9.31 -14.58
CA PRO A 17 33.01 9.53 -14.01
C PRO A 17 32.51 8.22 -13.40
N THR A 18 32.34 8.24 -12.08
CA THR A 18 31.75 7.17 -11.29
C THR A 18 30.33 6.94 -11.79
N LYS A 19 30.02 5.70 -12.21
CA LYS A 19 28.65 5.27 -12.51
C LYS A 19 27.75 5.64 -11.31
N PRO A 20 26.59 6.30 -11.51
CA PRO A 20 25.65 6.46 -10.41
C PRO A 20 25.24 5.08 -9.90
N LYS A 21 25.34 4.92 -8.57
CA LYS A 21 24.90 3.75 -7.82
C LYS A 21 23.47 3.41 -8.26
N GLY A 22 23.26 2.11 -8.51
CA GLY A 22 21.98 1.58 -8.98
C GLY A 22 20.82 2.18 -8.19
N VAL A 23 19.86 2.74 -8.92
CA VAL A 23 18.52 2.97 -8.40
C VAL A 23 18.03 1.60 -7.97
N GLY A 24 18.08 1.34 -6.67
CA GLY A 24 17.39 0.22 -6.07
C GLY A 24 15.93 0.38 -6.45
N ARG A 25 15.46 -0.44 -7.39
CA ARG A 25 14.04 -0.56 -7.65
C ARG A 25 13.39 -0.84 -6.31
N ALA A 26 12.49 0.04 -5.87
CA ALA A 26 11.67 -0.23 -4.70
C ALA A 26 10.97 -1.57 -4.96
N VAL A 27 11.44 -2.61 -4.27
CA VAL A 27 10.76 -3.89 -4.26
C VAL A 27 9.54 -3.63 -3.40
N ASP A 28 8.37 -3.58 -4.03
CA ASP A 28 7.10 -3.59 -3.34
C ASP A 28 7.14 -4.67 -2.25
N PRO A 29 7.01 -4.32 -0.95
CA PRO A 29 7.09 -5.29 0.13
C PRO A 29 6.04 -6.40 0.00
N SER A 30 4.96 -6.16 -0.75
CA SER A 30 3.92 -7.13 -1.12
C SER A 30 4.43 -8.26 -2.03
N LYS A 31 5.62 -8.12 -2.63
CA LYS A 31 6.22 -9.12 -3.53
C LYS A 31 7.17 -10.10 -2.87
N ARG A 32 7.35 -10.05 -1.54
CA ARG A 32 8.07 -11.13 -0.86
C ARG A 32 7.19 -12.37 -0.83
N VAL A 33 7.48 -13.29 -1.75
CA VAL A 33 6.87 -14.61 -1.78
C VAL A 33 7.39 -15.38 -0.58
N PHE A 34 6.52 -15.56 0.42
CA PHE A 34 6.78 -16.47 1.53
C PHE A 34 6.17 -17.82 1.19
N GLU A 35 7.01 -18.80 0.90
CA GLU A 35 6.59 -20.18 0.62
C GLU A 35 6.83 -21.04 1.85
N LEU A 36 5.78 -21.70 2.33
CA LEU A 36 5.86 -22.71 3.38
C LEU A 36 5.08 -23.93 2.91
N SER A 37 5.69 -25.10 2.98
CA SER A 37 5.03 -26.38 2.67
C SER A 37 4.46 -27.00 3.94
N GLY A 38 3.25 -27.54 3.86
CA GLY A 38 2.65 -28.35 4.91
C GLY A 38 1.86 -29.52 4.30
N PRO A 39 1.70 -30.64 5.03
CA PRO A 39 0.92 -31.76 4.54
C PRO A 39 -0.58 -31.44 4.55
N ILE A 40 -1.31 -31.98 3.58
CA ILE A 40 -2.77 -32.09 3.66
C ILE A 40 -3.08 -33.24 4.62
N ARG A 41 -3.81 -32.95 5.70
CA ARG A 41 -4.22 -33.97 6.67
C ARG A 41 -5.48 -34.71 6.17
N GLN A 42 -5.94 -35.68 6.95
CA GLN A 42 -7.18 -36.39 6.65
C GLN A 42 -8.34 -35.42 6.41
N LYS A 43 -9.27 -35.80 5.54
CA LYS A 43 -10.42 -34.98 5.13
C LYS A 43 -10.06 -33.64 4.47
N GLY A 44 -8.84 -33.50 3.93
CA GLY A 44 -8.45 -32.31 3.17
C GLY A 44 -8.09 -31.10 4.04
N VAL A 45 -7.87 -31.28 5.35
CA VAL A 45 -7.54 -30.17 6.25
C VAL A 45 -6.11 -29.68 6.00
N VAL A 46 -5.97 -28.41 5.67
CA VAL A 46 -4.69 -27.71 5.54
C VAL A 46 -4.54 -26.74 6.71
N THR A 47 -3.41 -26.80 7.40
CA THR A 47 -3.09 -25.85 8.47
C THR A 47 -2.41 -24.63 7.87
N ILE A 48 -2.99 -23.45 8.04
CA ILE A 48 -2.33 -22.18 7.69
C ILE A 48 -1.19 -21.95 8.70
N PRO A 49 0.08 -21.88 8.25
CA PRO A 49 1.22 -21.64 9.13
C PRO A 49 1.04 -20.39 9.99
N GLN A 50 1.57 -20.42 11.22
CA GLN A 50 1.42 -19.33 12.18
C GLN A 50 1.92 -17.99 11.63
N GLN A 51 3.01 -18.01 10.87
CA GLN A 51 3.60 -16.83 10.25
C GLN A 51 2.62 -16.15 9.29
N PHE A 52 1.86 -16.91 8.51
CA PHE A 52 0.87 -16.36 7.58
C PHE A 52 -0.35 -15.84 8.31
N ARG A 53 -0.79 -16.53 9.37
CA ARG A 53 -1.89 -16.03 10.22
C ARG A 53 -1.53 -14.69 10.85
N GLN A 54 -0.33 -14.54 11.39
CA GLN A 54 0.13 -13.27 11.97
C GLN A 54 0.24 -12.16 10.92
N LEU A 55 0.75 -12.47 9.74
CA LEU A 55 0.96 -11.49 8.67
C LEU A 55 -0.36 -11.01 8.04
N LEU A 56 -1.36 -11.89 7.98
CA LEU A 56 -2.70 -11.60 7.44
C LEU A 56 -3.72 -11.29 8.54
N HIS A 57 -3.30 -11.20 9.81
CA HIS A 57 -4.16 -10.97 10.98
C HIS A 57 -5.36 -11.94 11.07
N LEU A 58 -5.12 -13.22 10.74
CA LEU A 58 -6.15 -14.26 10.77
C LEU A 58 -6.34 -14.83 12.18
N GLU A 59 -7.58 -14.84 12.64
CA GLU A 59 -8.02 -15.38 13.91
C GLU A 59 -8.94 -16.60 13.74
N GLU A 60 -9.23 -17.28 14.84
CA GLU A 60 -10.20 -18.38 14.82
C GLU A 60 -11.61 -17.82 14.55
N GLY A 61 -12.31 -18.43 13.59
CA GLY A 61 -13.65 -18.00 13.17
C GLY A 61 -13.67 -17.12 11.92
N ASP A 62 -12.52 -16.58 11.51
CA ASP A 62 -12.41 -15.82 10.26
C ASP A 62 -12.83 -16.64 9.05
N GLN A 63 -13.57 -15.99 8.16
CA GLN A 63 -13.95 -16.60 6.89
C GLN A 63 -12.85 -16.39 5.86
N VAL A 64 -12.68 -17.38 4.99
CA VAL A 64 -11.75 -17.30 3.86
C VAL A 64 -12.46 -17.76 2.59
N ILE A 65 -12.11 -17.12 1.48
CA ILE A 65 -12.56 -17.50 0.15
C ILE A 65 -11.46 -18.32 -0.51
N PHE A 66 -11.83 -19.52 -0.98
CA PHE A 66 -10.98 -20.34 -1.82
C PHE A 66 -11.30 -20.08 -3.28
N SER A 67 -10.28 -19.80 -4.08
CA SER A 67 -10.40 -19.69 -5.53
C SER A 67 -9.27 -20.42 -6.23
N VAL A 68 -9.49 -20.86 -7.47
CA VAL A 68 -8.45 -21.46 -8.30
C VAL A 68 -8.02 -20.43 -9.35
N ARG A 69 -6.74 -20.08 -9.38
CA ARG A 69 -6.15 -19.17 -10.37
C ARG A 69 -4.80 -19.72 -10.80
N ASP A 70 -4.58 -19.82 -12.10
CA ASP A 70 -3.29 -20.25 -12.68
C ASP A 70 -2.75 -21.57 -12.09
N GLY A 71 -3.64 -22.56 -11.90
CA GLY A 71 -3.29 -23.86 -11.33
C GLY A 71 -3.00 -23.86 -9.82
N SER A 72 -3.20 -22.72 -9.15
CA SER A 72 -2.97 -22.54 -7.71
C SER A 72 -4.26 -22.30 -6.96
N ILE A 73 -4.35 -22.81 -5.72
CA ILE A 73 -5.41 -22.41 -4.79
C ILE A 73 -4.98 -21.09 -4.15
N VAL A 74 -5.78 -20.05 -4.35
CA VAL A 74 -5.63 -18.75 -3.70
C VAL A 74 -6.66 -18.66 -2.58
N ILE A 75 -6.16 -18.48 -1.36
CA ILE A 75 -6.97 -18.28 -0.16
C ILE A 75 -6.94 -16.79 0.15
N THR A 76 -8.11 -16.15 0.19
CA THR A 76 -8.24 -14.72 0.48
C THR A 76 -9.04 -14.54 1.78
N PRO A 77 -8.55 -13.76 2.76
CA PRO A 77 -9.36 -13.38 3.92
C PRO A 77 -10.68 -12.74 3.46
N ALA A 78 -11.79 -13.13 4.08
CA ALA A 78 -13.11 -12.61 3.74
C ALA A 78 -13.70 -11.87 4.93
N ALA A 79 -13.93 -10.56 4.76
CA ALA A 79 -14.74 -9.81 5.70
C ALA A 79 -16.22 -10.18 5.48
N VAL A 80 -16.88 -10.70 6.51
CA VAL A 80 -18.33 -10.88 6.48
C VAL A 80 -18.97 -9.53 6.78
N VAL A 81 -19.38 -8.81 5.74
CA VAL A 81 -20.14 -7.57 5.93
C VAL A 81 -21.61 -7.96 6.20
N PRO A 82 -22.20 -7.55 7.33
CA PRO A 82 -23.63 -7.71 7.58
C PRO A 82 -24.45 -7.16 6.40
N ARG A 83 -25.51 -7.86 5.98
CA ARG A 83 -26.27 -7.52 4.77
C ARG A 83 -26.85 -6.09 4.83
N ASP A 84 -27.25 -5.66 6.02
CA ASP A 84 -27.76 -4.33 6.33
C ASP A 84 -26.69 -3.22 6.28
N GLN A 85 -25.40 -3.58 6.22
CA GLN A 85 -24.25 -2.68 6.05
C GLN A 85 -23.55 -2.83 4.69
N ALA A 86 -23.96 -3.82 3.88
CA ALA A 86 -23.37 -4.08 2.57
C ALA A 86 -23.53 -2.89 1.60
N TRP A 87 -24.54 -2.04 1.81
CA TRP A 87 -24.77 -0.84 1.01
C TRP A 87 -23.60 0.15 1.04
N PHE A 88 -22.82 0.19 2.13
CA PHE A 88 -21.63 1.05 2.25
C PHE A 88 -20.54 0.66 1.23
N TRP A 89 -20.53 -0.60 0.81
CA TRP A 89 -19.52 -1.17 -0.09
C TRP A 89 -19.95 -1.21 -1.55
N THR A 90 -21.09 -0.58 -1.91
CA THR A 90 -21.48 -0.49 -3.31
C THR A 90 -20.53 0.43 -4.07
N PRO A 91 -20.23 0.15 -5.36
CA PRO A 91 -19.36 1.01 -6.17
C PRO A 91 -19.82 2.46 -6.19
N GLU A 92 -21.14 2.69 -6.21
CA GLU A 92 -21.73 4.03 -6.21
C GLU A 92 -21.47 4.78 -4.91
N TRP A 93 -21.58 4.09 -3.76
CA TRP A 93 -21.31 4.72 -2.46
C TRP A 93 -19.82 5.02 -2.30
N GLN A 94 -18.95 4.05 -2.65
CA GLN A 94 -17.50 4.23 -2.59
C GLN A 94 -17.01 5.36 -3.49
N ALA A 95 -17.63 5.56 -4.66
CA ALA A 95 -17.32 6.69 -5.54
C ALA A 95 -17.66 8.04 -4.90
N LYS A 96 -18.82 8.14 -4.22
CA LYS A 96 -19.21 9.35 -3.48
C LYS A 96 -18.33 9.61 -2.27
N GLU A 97 -17.93 8.56 -1.57
CA GLU A 97 -16.99 8.67 -0.46
C GLU A 97 -15.64 9.22 -0.93
N ALA A 98 -15.12 8.71 -2.05
CA ALA A 98 -13.89 9.22 -2.66
C ALA A 98 -14.01 10.67 -3.12
N GLU A 99 -15.17 11.09 -3.63
CA GLU A 99 -15.46 12.48 -3.97
C GLU A 99 -15.48 13.38 -2.74
N ALA A 100 -16.17 12.97 -1.68
CA ALA A 100 -16.24 13.71 -0.41
C ALA A 100 -14.86 13.85 0.24
N GLU A 101 -14.05 12.78 0.24
CA GLU A 101 -12.68 12.80 0.74
C GLU A 101 -11.81 13.78 -0.07
N ALA A 102 -11.98 13.81 -1.39
CA ALA A 102 -11.28 14.76 -2.25
C ALA A 102 -11.69 16.21 -1.99
N GLU A 103 -12.98 16.46 -1.72
CA GLU A 103 -13.50 17.78 -1.35
C GLU A 103 -12.91 18.24 -0.01
N ILE A 104 -12.91 17.38 1.01
CA ILE A 104 -12.33 17.66 2.33
C ILE A 104 -10.82 17.98 2.19
N LEU A 105 -10.08 17.17 1.42
CA LEU A 105 -8.66 17.38 1.19
C LEU A 105 -8.37 18.70 0.44
N ALA A 106 -9.28 19.11 -0.44
CA ALA A 106 -9.23 20.41 -1.11
C ALA A 106 -9.60 21.60 -0.20
N GLY A 107 -9.93 21.34 1.07
CA GLY A 107 -10.36 22.36 2.03
C GLY A 107 -11.83 22.75 1.89
N GLY A 108 -12.64 21.90 1.25
CA GLY A 108 -14.08 22.03 1.20
C GLY A 108 -14.74 21.74 2.55
N GLY A 109 -15.94 22.29 2.74
CA GLY A 109 -16.63 22.29 4.02
C GLY A 109 -16.29 23.48 4.92
N THR A 110 -16.98 23.57 6.05
CA THR A 110 -16.77 24.62 7.07
C THR A 110 -16.30 23.96 8.35
N VAL A 111 -15.14 24.41 8.84
CA VAL A 111 -14.62 23.98 10.15
C VAL A 111 -15.10 24.98 11.20
N TYR A 112 -15.67 24.47 12.28
CA TYR A 112 -16.08 25.26 13.43
C TYR A 112 -15.12 24.98 14.58
N GLU A 113 -14.62 26.02 15.23
CA GLU A 113 -13.66 25.88 16.34
C GLU A 113 -14.31 25.33 17.60
N THR A 114 -15.62 25.52 17.77
CA THR A 114 -16.40 24.99 18.89
C THR A 114 -17.68 24.29 18.43
N GLY A 115 -18.17 23.38 19.28
CA GLY A 115 -19.47 22.74 19.05
C GLY A 115 -20.65 23.71 19.13
N GLU A 116 -20.52 24.81 19.88
CA GLU A 116 -21.56 25.84 19.96
C GLU A 116 -21.70 26.58 18.63
N ASP A 117 -20.59 26.93 17.99
CA ASP A 117 -20.56 27.57 16.67
C ASP A 117 -21.18 26.66 15.60
N PHE A 118 -20.84 25.37 15.62
CA PHE A 118 -21.45 24.38 14.72
C PHE A 118 -22.96 24.27 14.89
N LEU A 119 -23.44 24.16 16.14
CA LEU A 119 -24.87 24.06 16.43
C LEU A 119 -25.62 25.35 16.08
N ALA A 120 -25.01 26.52 16.25
CA ALA A 120 -25.57 27.79 15.83
C ALA A 120 -25.74 27.84 14.30
N ALA A 121 -24.76 27.35 13.53
CA ALA A 121 -24.85 27.28 12.08
C ALA A 121 -25.99 26.37 11.60
N LEU A 122 -26.17 25.19 12.20
CA LEU A 122 -27.27 24.27 11.83
C LEU A 122 -28.67 24.80 12.14
N LYS A 123 -28.82 25.57 13.22
CA LYS A 123 -30.12 26.17 13.59
C LYS A 123 -30.54 27.31 12.66
N ASN A 124 -29.58 27.87 11.92
CA ASN A 124 -29.76 28.99 11.01
C ASN A 124 -29.64 28.59 9.53
N ALA A 125 -29.46 27.30 9.25
CA ALA A 125 -29.41 26.71 7.90
C ALA A 125 -30.81 26.22 7.46
#